data_AF-A0A1G1LUI3-F1
#
_entry.id   AF-A0A1G1LUI3-F1
#
_cell.length_a   1.000
_cell.length_b   1.000
_cell.length_c   1.000
_cell.angle_alpha   90.00
_cell.angle_beta   90.00
_cell.angle_gamma   90.00
#
_symmetry.space_group_name_H-M   'P 1'
#
loop_
_entity.id
_entity.type
_entity.pdbx_description
1 polymer ?
#
loop_
_entity_poly.entity_id
_entity_poly.type
_entity_poly.pdbx_seq_one_letter_code
_entity_poly.pdbx_strand_id
1 'polypeptide(L)'
;MKWAVAVIVVLVLIIIVLASMGRQMQKPKTRQEYLEELADFLEGQLDAMTEYPDSFRISFKFENRDFEFQDLRQEGFNVVTYKGYLRTKTKGSLTINFTEKPRGAVRSQIVLASDIPTQKVEGLVVPKKLDKFNIFANDVFIANALFGNEAALSVLTKLRYQDDRGHPIMPLMIRDGWISLEFTPLITVKPNLSDLRDNVTLSDHYAAGLLLLADFIDRKEDEKQK
;
A
#
# COMPACT_ATOMS: atom_id res chain seq x y z
N MET A 1 26.84 -58.25 -4.70
CA MET A 1 27.11 -57.30 -3.59
C MET A 1 27.85 -56.05 -4.07
N LYS A 2 28.99 -56.14 -4.78
CA LYS A 2 29.72 -54.96 -5.30
C LYS A 2 28.91 -54.07 -6.27
N TRP A 3 28.05 -54.67 -7.10
CA TRP A 3 27.19 -53.94 -8.04
C TRP A 3 26.07 -53.15 -7.35
N ALA A 4 25.51 -53.67 -6.26
CA ALA A 4 24.47 -52.98 -5.49
C ALA A 4 25.03 -51.72 -4.80
N VAL A 5 26.26 -51.79 -4.30
CA VAL A 5 26.96 -50.62 -3.72
C VAL A 5 27.21 -49.55 -4.79
N ALA A 6 27.63 -49.96 -5.99
CA ALA A 6 27.84 -49.01 -7.10
C ALA A 6 26.55 -48.28 -7.51
N VAL A 7 25.42 -48.99 -7.58
CA VAL A 7 24.11 -48.41 -7.91
C VAL A 7 23.67 -47.41 -6.84
N ILE A 8 23.86 -47.74 -5.55
CA ILE A 8 23.51 -46.84 -4.44
C ILE A 8 24.35 -45.56 -4.48
N VAL A 9 25.66 -45.67 -4.77
CA VAL A 9 26.54 -44.49 -4.88
C VAL A 9 26.14 -43.58 -6.02
N VAL A 10 25.76 -44.14 -7.18
CA VAL A 10 25.27 -43.36 -8.32
C VAL A 10 23.95 -42.65 -8.00
N LEU A 11 23.03 -43.33 -7.32
CA LEU A 11 21.75 -42.73 -6.89
C LEU A 11 21.96 -41.56 -5.92
N VAL A 12 22.87 -41.71 -4.95
CA VAL A 12 23.21 -40.63 -4.00
C VAL A 12 23.84 -39.44 -4.73
N LEU A 13 24.74 -39.68 -5.69
CA LEU A 13 25.34 -38.61 -6.49
C LEU A 13 24.29 -37.87 -7.34
N ILE A 14 23.35 -38.58 -7.95
CA ILE A 14 22.24 -37.97 -8.70
C ILE A 14 21.36 -37.11 -7.79
N ILE A 15 21.04 -37.59 -6.58
CA ILE A 15 20.24 -36.83 -5.61
C ILE A 15 20.98 -35.57 -5.16
N ILE A 16 22.29 -35.64 -4.93
CA ILE A 16 23.11 -34.47 -4.55
C ILE A 16 23.14 -33.45 -5.70
N VAL A 17 23.33 -33.90 -6.94
CA VAL A 17 23.32 -33.02 -8.12
C VAL A 17 21.95 -32.37 -8.31
N LEU A 18 20.86 -33.13 -8.22
CA LEU A 18 19.49 -32.60 -8.30
C LEU A 18 19.17 -31.63 -7.16
N ALA A 19 19.59 -31.94 -5.92
CA ALA A 19 19.43 -31.06 -4.77
C ALA A 19 20.25 -29.77 -4.89
N SER A 20 21.37 -29.81 -5.61
CA SER A 20 22.20 -28.62 -5.89
C SER A 20 21.64 -27.77 -7.03
N MET A 21 21.01 -28.36 -8.05
CA MET A 21 20.36 -27.64 -9.15
C MET A 21 19.09 -26.89 -8.70
N GLY A 22 18.40 -27.40 -7.66
CA GLY A 22 17.27 -26.71 -7.02
C GLY A 22 17.65 -25.48 -6.20
N ARG A 23 18.96 -25.21 -6.01
CA ARG A 23 19.49 -24.03 -5.32
C ARG A 23 20.26 -23.13 -6.28
N GLN A 24 19.68 -22.80 -7.42
CA GLN A 24 20.00 -21.52 -8.04
C GLN A 24 19.55 -20.45 -7.04
N MET A 25 20.44 -20.04 -6.14
CA MET A 25 20.30 -18.78 -5.42
C MET A 25 20.23 -17.72 -6.52
N GLN A 26 19.02 -17.34 -6.91
CA GLN A 26 18.80 -16.20 -7.79
C GLN A 26 19.53 -15.04 -7.14
N LYS A 27 20.48 -14.45 -7.86
CA LYS A 27 21.14 -13.24 -7.39
C LYS A 27 20.04 -12.22 -7.09
N PRO A 28 20.11 -11.48 -5.97
CA PRO A 28 19.11 -10.47 -5.69
C PRO A 28 19.08 -9.45 -6.85
N LYS A 29 17.92 -9.32 -7.52
CA LYS A 29 17.72 -8.43 -8.68
C LYS A 29 18.14 -7.01 -8.35
N THR A 30 18.83 -6.25 -9.19
CA THR A 30 19.14 -4.86 -8.86
C THR A 30 17.86 -4.00 -8.80
N ARG A 31 17.92 -2.82 -8.18
CA ARG A 31 16.77 -1.89 -8.14
C ARG A 31 16.31 -1.52 -9.56
N GLN A 32 17.26 -1.21 -10.44
CA GLN A 32 16.99 -0.88 -11.83
C GLN A 32 16.30 -2.06 -12.55
N GLU A 33 16.85 -3.27 -12.43
CA GLU A 33 16.27 -4.49 -13.00
C GLU A 33 14.83 -4.72 -12.51
N TYR A 34 14.57 -4.48 -11.22
CA TYR A 34 13.22 -4.57 -10.66
C TYR A 34 12.26 -3.53 -11.25
N LEU A 35 12.68 -2.27 -11.39
CA LEU A 35 11.83 -1.20 -11.92
C LEU A 35 11.52 -1.43 -13.40
N GLU A 36 12.49 -1.92 -14.17
CA GLU A 36 12.30 -2.31 -15.57
C GLU A 36 11.32 -3.47 -15.70
N GLU A 37 11.50 -4.54 -14.91
CA GLU A 37 10.58 -5.68 -14.90
C GLU A 37 9.16 -5.30 -14.46
N LEU A 38 9.04 -4.42 -13.46
CA LEU A 38 7.73 -3.92 -13.02
C LEU A 38 7.07 -3.06 -14.11
N ALA A 39 7.83 -2.22 -14.80
CA ALA A 39 7.32 -1.40 -15.90
C ALA A 39 6.85 -2.28 -17.07
N ASP A 40 7.65 -3.28 -17.44
CA ASP A 40 7.28 -4.25 -18.49
C ASP A 40 6.03 -5.04 -18.10
N PHE A 41 5.95 -5.53 -16.86
CA PHE A 41 4.79 -6.27 -16.35
C PHE A 41 3.51 -5.43 -16.39
N LEU A 42 3.59 -4.15 -16.01
CA LEU A 42 2.47 -3.23 -15.99
C LEU A 42 2.13 -2.64 -17.37
N GLU A 43 2.89 -3.02 -18.42
CA GLU A 43 2.83 -2.39 -19.74
C GLU A 43 2.95 -0.85 -19.65
N GLY A 44 3.78 -0.39 -18.72
CA GLY A 44 3.92 1.01 -18.33
C GLY A 44 5.17 1.69 -18.90
N GLN A 45 5.26 2.99 -18.65
CA GLN A 45 6.42 3.82 -19.00
C GLN A 45 7.20 4.20 -17.74
N LEU A 46 8.48 3.80 -17.68
CA LEU A 46 9.43 4.16 -16.62
C LEU A 46 10.14 5.49 -16.95
N ASP A 47 9.92 6.50 -16.12
CA ASP A 47 10.51 7.82 -16.24
C ASP A 47 11.26 8.22 -14.96
N ALA A 48 12.37 8.96 -15.11
CA ALA A 48 13.02 9.60 -13.96
C ALA A 48 12.21 10.82 -13.49
N MET A 49 12.11 11.02 -12.18
CA MET A 49 11.43 12.18 -11.61
C MET A 49 12.39 13.37 -11.55
N THR A 50 11.98 14.52 -12.09
CA THR A 50 12.80 15.73 -12.09
C THR A 50 12.83 16.43 -10.73
N GLU A 51 11.77 16.27 -9.94
CA GLU A 51 11.65 16.92 -8.63
C GLU A 51 12.41 16.17 -7.53
N TYR A 52 12.74 14.89 -7.74
CA TYR A 52 13.34 14.02 -6.74
C TYR A 52 14.56 13.29 -7.32
N PRO A 53 15.78 13.53 -6.79
CA PRO A 53 16.98 12.86 -7.30
C PRO A 53 16.91 11.36 -7.06
N ASP A 54 17.37 10.58 -8.04
CA ASP A 54 17.42 9.12 -7.95
C ASP A 54 16.06 8.50 -7.58
N SER A 55 14.98 9.05 -8.13
CA SER A 55 13.60 8.59 -7.95
C SER A 55 12.93 8.41 -9.30
N PHE A 56 12.04 7.43 -9.40
CA PHE A 56 11.43 7.01 -10.66
C PHE A 56 9.92 6.92 -10.56
N ARG A 57 9.24 7.03 -11.70
CA ARG A 57 7.80 6.85 -11.85
C ARG A 57 7.54 5.87 -12.98
N ILE A 58 6.63 4.94 -12.75
CA ILE A 58 6.05 4.09 -13.78
C ILE A 58 4.61 4.54 -13.98
N SER A 59 4.29 5.07 -15.15
CA SER A 59 2.91 5.45 -15.50
C SER A 59 2.29 4.34 -16.34
N PHE A 60 1.10 3.88 -15.98
CA PHE A 60 0.45 2.75 -16.66
C PHE A 60 -1.08 2.83 -16.58
N LYS A 61 -1.76 1.97 -17.35
CA LYS A 61 -3.22 1.85 -17.32
C LYS A 61 -3.63 0.51 -16.73
N PHE A 62 -4.57 0.54 -15.80
CA PHE A 62 -5.18 -0.65 -15.22
C PHE A 62 -6.70 -0.52 -15.34
N GLU A 63 -7.34 -1.46 -16.05
CA GLU A 63 -8.78 -1.45 -16.36
C GLU A 63 -9.30 -0.08 -16.85
N ASN A 64 -8.58 0.55 -17.77
CA ASN A 64 -8.86 1.89 -18.33
C ASN A 64 -8.71 3.08 -17.37
N ARG A 65 -8.21 2.88 -16.14
CA ARG A 65 -7.86 3.96 -15.22
C ARG A 65 -6.35 4.20 -15.22
N ASP A 66 -5.95 5.46 -15.14
CA ASP A 66 -4.55 5.84 -15.03
C ASP A 66 -4.03 5.55 -13.62
N PHE A 67 -2.88 4.89 -13.55
CA PHE A 67 -2.14 4.59 -12.35
C PHE A 67 -0.71 5.07 -12.48
N GLU A 68 -0.10 5.36 -11.33
CA GLU A 68 1.34 5.57 -11.23
C GLU A 68 1.91 4.72 -10.10
N PHE A 69 3.08 4.14 -10.33
CA PHE A 69 3.94 3.63 -9.28
C PHE A 69 5.13 4.59 -9.13
N GLN A 70 5.35 5.15 -7.95
CA GLN A 70 6.50 6.02 -7.67
C GLN A 70 7.48 5.28 -6.75
N ASP A 71 8.76 5.32 -7.11
CA ASP A 71 9.86 4.86 -6.27
C ASP A 71 10.67 6.07 -5.83
N LEU A 72 10.50 6.47 -4.57
CA LEU A 72 11.02 7.72 -4.03
C LEU A 72 12.18 7.46 -3.07
N ARG A 73 13.30 8.15 -3.32
CA ARG A 73 14.43 8.20 -2.40
C ARG A 73 14.09 9.07 -1.19
N GLN A 74 14.35 8.55 0.00
CA GLN A 74 14.26 9.27 1.27
C GLN A 74 15.62 9.28 1.96
N GLU A 75 16.13 10.48 2.22
CA GLU A 75 17.34 10.70 3.00
C GLU A 75 16.97 10.85 4.47
N GLY A 76 17.34 9.86 5.28
CA GLY A 76 17.35 9.96 6.73
C GLY A 76 18.68 10.52 7.24
N PHE A 77 18.77 10.72 8.56
CA PHE A 77 19.96 11.30 9.20
C PHE A 77 21.29 10.61 8.84
N ASN A 78 21.29 9.29 8.55
CA ASN A 78 22.49 8.53 8.14
C ASN A 78 22.18 7.36 7.18
N VAL A 79 20.96 7.29 6.62
CA VAL A 79 20.52 6.15 5.81
C VAL A 79 19.71 6.65 4.63
N VAL A 80 20.06 6.17 3.44
CA VAL A 80 19.22 6.33 2.25
C VAL A 80 18.27 5.14 2.20
N THR A 81 16.98 5.42 2.13
CA THR A 81 15.93 4.41 1.95
C THR A 81 15.08 4.75 0.75
N TYR A 82 14.37 3.77 0.22
CA TYR A 82 13.44 3.98 -0.89
C TYR A 82 12.05 3.54 -0.45
N LYS A 83 11.03 4.30 -0.85
CA LYS A 83 9.62 3.99 -0.63
C LYS A 83 8.89 3.88 -1.96
N GLY A 84 8.06 2.86 -2.07
CA GLY A 84 7.16 2.70 -3.20
C GLY A 84 5.82 3.36 -2.91
N TYR A 85 5.19 3.93 -3.92
CA TYR A 85 3.81 4.40 -3.84
C TYR A 85 3.03 3.96 -5.07
N LEU A 86 2.05 3.09 -4.91
CA LEU A 86 1.07 2.82 -5.96
C LEU A 86 -0.09 3.80 -5.79
N ARG A 87 -0.41 4.55 -6.83
CA ARG A 87 -1.36 5.66 -6.73
C ARG A 87 -2.29 5.72 -7.93
N THR A 88 -3.50 6.19 -7.67
CA THR A 88 -4.46 6.56 -8.71
C THR A 88 -5.26 7.77 -8.27
N LYS A 89 -5.84 8.48 -9.24
CA LYS A 89 -6.58 9.72 -9.03
C LYS A 89 -8.08 9.48 -9.15
N THR A 90 -8.83 10.13 -8.27
CA THR A 90 -10.29 10.25 -8.31
C THR A 90 -10.68 11.57 -8.95
N LYS A 91 -11.93 11.70 -9.38
CA LYS A 91 -12.50 12.94 -9.95
C LYS A 91 -12.61 14.06 -8.91
N GLY A 92 -12.83 13.69 -7.66
CA GLY A 92 -13.01 14.61 -6.53
C GLY A 92 -11.71 15.04 -5.86
N SER A 93 -11.86 15.77 -4.76
CA SER A 93 -10.75 16.23 -3.90
C SER A 93 -10.85 15.65 -2.49
N LEU A 94 -11.45 14.47 -2.36
CA LEU A 94 -11.59 13.77 -1.08
C LEU A 94 -10.22 13.61 -0.41
N THR A 95 -10.20 13.93 0.88
CA THR A 95 -9.08 13.72 1.79
C THR A 95 -9.61 12.99 3.02
N ILE A 96 -9.03 11.83 3.32
CA ILE A 96 -9.26 11.05 4.54
C ILE A 96 -7.91 10.83 5.22
N ASN A 97 -7.77 11.39 6.41
CA ASN A 97 -6.57 11.25 7.24
C ASN A 97 -6.81 10.24 8.36
N PHE A 98 -5.89 9.30 8.52
CA PHE A 98 -5.88 8.31 9.59
C PHE A 98 -4.72 8.64 10.53
N THR A 99 -5.00 8.94 11.79
CA THR A 99 -3.97 9.14 12.83
C THR A 99 -4.19 8.18 13.99
N GLU A 100 -3.13 7.80 14.69
CA GLU A 100 -3.27 6.91 15.85
C GLU A 100 -4.13 7.57 16.95
N LYS A 101 -5.04 6.79 17.56
CA LYS A 101 -5.70 7.25 18.79
C LYS A 101 -4.73 7.23 19.96
N PRO A 102 -4.67 8.31 20.78
CA PRO A 102 -3.87 8.32 21.98
C PRO A 102 -4.31 7.19 22.93
N ARG A 103 -3.35 6.38 23.40
CA ARG A 103 -3.60 5.20 24.26
C ARG A 103 -3.61 5.51 25.77
N GLY A 104 -3.87 6.75 26.13
CA GLY A 104 -3.98 7.17 27.52
C GLY A 104 -5.09 8.18 27.70
N ALA A 105 -5.75 8.14 28.86
CA ALA A 105 -6.55 9.26 29.31
C ALA A 105 -5.61 10.43 29.60
N VAL A 106 -5.25 11.20 28.58
CA VAL A 106 -4.70 12.53 28.81
C VAL A 106 -5.86 13.34 29.40
N ARG A 107 -5.90 13.42 30.73
CA ARG A 107 -6.68 14.43 31.48
C ARG A 107 -6.08 15.80 31.19
N SER A 108 -6.13 16.26 29.94
CA SER A 108 -5.96 17.67 29.64
C SER A 108 -7.32 18.31 29.84
N GLN A 109 -7.50 18.96 30.99
CA GLN A 109 -8.54 19.97 31.18
C GLN A 109 -8.27 21.11 30.20
N ILE A 110 -8.62 20.91 28.94
CA ILE A 110 -8.76 22.02 28.00
C ILE A 110 -10.16 22.55 28.24
N VAL A 111 -10.21 23.70 28.90
CA VAL A 111 -11.41 24.53 29.02
C VAL A 111 -11.93 24.78 27.61
N LEU A 112 -13.07 24.16 27.28
CA LEU A 112 -13.84 24.46 26.07
C LEU A 112 -14.41 25.87 26.24
N ALA A 113 -13.72 26.85 25.68
CA ALA A 113 -14.33 28.14 25.37
C ALA A 113 -15.02 28.02 24.01
N SER A 114 -16.35 28.17 24.03
CA SER A 114 -17.24 28.72 22.98
C SER A 114 -18.44 27.82 22.72
N ASP A 115 -19.55 28.14 23.39
CA ASP A 115 -20.90 27.77 22.97
C ASP A 115 -21.22 28.45 21.63
N ILE A 116 -20.85 27.79 20.53
CA ILE A 116 -21.39 28.09 19.21
C ILE A 116 -22.50 27.07 18.96
N PRO A 117 -23.74 27.48 18.64
CA PRO A 117 -24.85 26.56 18.38
C PRO A 117 -24.47 25.66 17.22
N THR A 118 -24.12 24.42 17.55
CA THR A 118 -23.69 23.41 16.59
C THR A 118 -24.96 22.90 15.91
N GLN A 119 -25.21 23.36 14.68
CA GLN A 119 -26.05 22.58 13.76
C GLN A 119 -25.54 21.13 13.80
N LYS A 120 -26.46 20.16 13.88
CA LYS A 120 -26.14 18.74 13.78
C LYS A 120 -25.58 18.45 12.40
N VAL A 121 -24.30 18.74 12.19
CA VAL A 121 -23.54 18.19 11.08
C VAL A 121 -23.44 16.70 11.37
N GLU A 122 -23.92 15.86 10.46
CA GLU A 122 -23.75 14.41 10.59
C GLU A 122 -22.27 14.11 10.83
N GLY A 123 -21.97 13.48 11.96
CA GLY A 123 -20.61 13.11 12.30
C GLY A 123 -20.10 11.98 11.41
N LEU A 124 -18.77 11.88 11.31
CA LEU A 124 -18.13 10.75 10.68
C LEU A 124 -18.42 9.46 11.49
N VAL A 125 -19.05 8.48 10.86
CA VAL A 125 -19.37 7.17 11.46
C VAL A 125 -18.19 6.23 11.25
N VAL A 126 -17.31 6.14 12.25
CA VAL A 126 -16.12 5.28 12.18
C VAL A 126 -16.49 3.82 12.45
N PRO A 127 -16.23 2.89 11.51
CA PRO A 127 -16.48 1.46 11.73
C PRO A 127 -15.63 0.90 12.86
N LYS A 128 -16.17 -0.08 13.61
CA LYS A 128 -15.42 -0.79 14.67
C LYS A 128 -14.08 -1.34 14.20
N LYS A 129 -13.99 -1.77 12.94
CA LYS A 129 -12.74 -2.29 12.37
C LYS A 129 -11.63 -1.23 12.27
N LEU A 130 -11.95 0.07 12.32
CA LEU A 130 -11.01 1.19 12.24
C LEU A 130 -10.98 2.02 13.54
N ASP A 131 -11.52 1.48 14.64
CA ASP A 131 -11.67 2.15 15.92
C ASP A 131 -10.35 2.62 16.56
N LYS A 132 -9.22 1.99 16.19
CA LYS A 132 -7.87 2.37 16.63
C LYS A 132 -7.33 3.66 16.00
N PHE A 133 -8.03 4.23 15.01
CA PHE A 133 -7.63 5.48 14.35
C PHE A 133 -8.58 6.64 14.68
N ASN A 134 -8.01 7.83 14.85
CA ASN A 134 -8.71 9.09 14.66
C ASN A 134 -8.78 9.35 13.16
N ILE A 135 -10.00 9.52 12.65
CA ILE A 135 -10.23 9.69 11.21
C ILE A 135 -10.84 11.06 10.97
N PHE A 136 -10.25 11.80 10.06
CA PHE A 136 -10.75 13.10 9.61
C PHE A 136 -11.01 13.03 8.11
N ALA A 137 -12.15 13.56 7.67
CA ALA A 137 -12.48 13.68 6.27
C ALA A 137 -12.94 15.11 5.95
N ASN A 138 -12.54 15.65 4.80
CA ASN A 138 -13.07 16.92 4.30
C ASN A 138 -14.48 16.77 3.72
N ASP A 139 -14.87 15.56 3.31
CA ASP A 139 -16.23 15.22 2.88
C ASP A 139 -16.76 14.03 3.70
N VAL A 140 -17.62 14.34 4.67
CA VAL A 140 -18.20 13.34 5.58
C VAL A 140 -19.20 12.43 4.87
N PHE A 141 -19.90 12.93 3.84
CA PHE A 141 -20.89 12.15 3.10
C PHE A 141 -20.21 10.99 2.35
N ILE A 142 -19.16 11.31 1.58
CA ILE A 142 -18.43 10.28 0.82
C ILE A 142 -17.69 9.34 1.76
N ALA A 143 -17.07 9.87 2.82
CA ALA A 143 -16.35 9.04 3.79
C ALA A 143 -17.29 8.06 4.52
N ASN A 144 -18.48 8.51 4.95
CA ASN A 144 -19.49 7.63 5.55
C ASN A 144 -19.99 6.59 4.53
N ALA A 145 -20.23 6.97 3.28
CA ALA A 145 -20.62 6.04 2.24
C ALA A 145 -19.55 4.96 2.01
N LEU A 146 -18.28 5.35 2.00
CA LEU A 146 -17.13 4.46 1.83
C LEU A 146 -17.01 3.48 3.01
N PHE A 147 -17.22 3.97 4.24
CA PHE A 147 -17.23 3.15 5.45
C PHE A 147 -18.45 2.25 5.58
N GLY A 148 -19.59 2.64 5.00
CA GLY A 148 -20.81 1.83 4.92
C GLY A 148 -20.76 0.75 3.84
N ASN A 149 -19.83 0.82 2.88
CA ASN A 149 -19.67 -0.17 1.84
C ASN A 149 -18.71 -1.30 2.26
N GLU A 150 -19.20 -2.54 2.33
CA GLU A 150 -18.40 -3.67 2.83
C GLU A 150 -17.15 -3.95 1.97
N ALA A 151 -17.25 -3.81 0.65
CA ALA A 151 -16.14 -4.07 -0.26
C ALA A 151 -15.03 -3.02 -0.10
N ALA A 152 -15.40 -1.72 -0.07
CA ALA A 152 -14.46 -0.64 0.17
C ALA A 152 -13.82 -0.73 1.57
N LEU A 153 -14.62 -0.98 2.60
CA LEU A 153 -14.13 -1.17 3.97
C LEU A 153 -13.19 -2.38 4.07
N SER A 154 -13.46 -3.45 3.32
CA SER A 154 -12.58 -4.63 3.25
C SER A 154 -11.20 -4.27 2.70
N VAL A 155 -11.11 -3.44 1.65
CA VAL A 155 -9.81 -2.96 1.14
C VAL A 155 -9.06 -2.19 2.22
N LEU A 156 -9.70 -1.20 2.86
CA LEU A 156 -9.08 -0.40 3.93
C LEU A 156 -8.56 -1.27 5.09
N THR A 157 -9.37 -2.24 5.52
CA THR A 157 -9.07 -3.05 6.70
C THR A 157 -8.00 -4.11 6.47
N LYS A 158 -7.86 -4.62 5.24
CA LYS A 158 -6.80 -5.56 4.84
C LYS A 158 -5.42 -4.91 4.76
N LEU A 159 -5.36 -3.61 4.47
CA LEU A 159 -4.11 -2.87 4.30
C LEU A 159 -3.55 -2.33 5.63
N ARG A 160 -4.35 -2.32 6.70
CA ARG A 160 -3.89 -1.94 8.03
C ARG A 160 -2.97 -3.02 8.61
N TYR A 161 -1.91 -2.58 9.29
CA TYR A 161 -1.08 -3.44 10.12
C TYR A 161 -0.80 -2.79 11.49
N GLN A 162 -0.07 -3.51 12.34
CA GLN A 162 0.45 -3.00 13.60
C GLN A 162 1.97 -3.12 13.59
N ASP A 163 2.67 -2.11 14.12
CA ASP A 163 4.11 -2.20 14.31
C ASP A 163 4.48 -3.15 15.47
N ASP A 164 5.78 -3.33 15.71
CA ASP A 164 6.32 -4.21 16.76
C ASP A 164 5.90 -3.79 18.19
N ARG A 165 5.43 -2.54 18.37
CA ARG A 165 4.92 -1.99 19.63
C ARG A 165 3.38 -2.02 19.68
N GLY A 166 2.76 -2.57 18.65
CA GLY A 166 1.32 -2.70 18.50
C GLY A 166 0.60 -1.42 18.03
N HIS A 167 1.31 -0.35 17.64
CA HIS A 167 0.72 0.87 17.12
C HIS A 167 0.07 0.63 15.75
N PRO A 168 -1.18 1.09 15.52
CA PRO A 168 -1.87 0.85 14.27
C PRO A 168 -1.29 1.77 13.18
N ILE A 169 -0.97 1.21 12.02
CA ILE A 169 -0.48 1.99 10.89
C ILE A 169 -1.40 1.76 9.69
N MET A 170 -1.71 2.86 8.99
CA MET A 170 -2.48 2.87 7.75
C MET A 170 -1.55 3.28 6.60
N PRO A 171 -1.08 2.33 5.76
CA PRO A 171 -0.23 2.65 4.62
C PRO A 171 -1.02 3.25 3.44
N LEU A 172 -2.36 3.11 3.45
CA LEU A 172 -3.23 3.72 2.47
C LEU A 172 -3.59 5.16 2.87
N MET A 173 -3.37 6.10 1.96
CA MET A 173 -3.70 7.51 2.12
C MET A 173 -4.69 7.95 1.04
N ILE A 174 -5.70 8.72 1.43
CA ILE A 174 -6.59 9.42 0.48
C ILE A 174 -6.39 10.90 0.73
N ARG A 175 -5.79 11.62 -0.21
CA ARG A 175 -5.46 13.03 -0.05
C ARG A 175 -5.61 13.78 -1.36
N ASP A 176 -6.42 14.83 -1.34
CA ASP A 176 -6.63 15.76 -2.44
C ASP A 176 -6.99 15.01 -3.74
N GLY A 177 -7.85 13.99 -3.60
CA GLY A 177 -8.30 13.14 -4.70
C GLY A 177 -7.34 12.00 -5.09
N TRP A 178 -6.14 11.93 -4.51
CA TRP A 178 -5.22 10.82 -4.72
C TRP A 178 -5.44 9.69 -3.72
N ILE A 179 -5.60 8.47 -4.22
CA ILE A 179 -5.53 7.25 -3.42
C ILE A 179 -4.12 6.70 -3.59
N SER A 180 -3.38 6.60 -2.50
CA SER A 180 -1.96 6.24 -2.50
C SER A 180 -1.69 5.13 -1.50
N LEU A 181 -1.12 4.03 -1.94
CA LEU A 181 -0.66 2.94 -1.09
C LEU A 181 0.86 2.98 -0.96
N GLU A 182 1.34 3.18 0.27
CA GLU A 182 2.77 3.18 0.59
C GLU A 182 3.32 1.76 0.77
N PHE A 183 4.41 1.45 0.07
CA PHE A 183 5.25 0.27 0.25
C PHE A 183 6.52 0.67 1.00
N THR A 184 6.64 0.19 2.23
CA THR A 184 7.83 0.49 3.06
C THR A 184 9.02 -0.38 2.66
N PRO A 185 10.26 0.09 2.90
CA PRO A 185 11.46 -0.76 2.78
C PRO A 185 11.56 -1.83 3.88
N LEU A 186 10.79 -1.73 4.97
CA LEU A 186 10.84 -2.68 6.08
C LEU A 186 10.11 -3.99 5.75
N ILE A 187 10.84 -5.10 5.72
CA ILE A 187 10.32 -6.44 5.37
C ILE A 187 9.21 -6.90 6.35
N THR A 188 9.29 -6.48 7.61
CA THR A 188 8.35 -6.87 8.68
C THR A 188 6.97 -6.22 8.55
N VAL A 189 6.86 -5.20 7.69
CA VAL A 189 5.64 -4.42 7.51
C VAL A 189 5.00 -4.78 6.16
N LYS A 190 3.67 -4.80 6.07
CA LYS A 190 2.96 -5.01 4.81
C LYS A 190 2.04 -3.82 4.50
N PRO A 191 1.95 -3.40 3.23
CA PRO A 191 2.72 -3.89 2.09
C PRO A 191 4.17 -3.36 2.11
N ASN A 192 5.13 -4.11 1.53
CA ASN A 192 6.52 -3.70 1.44
C ASN A 192 7.13 -3.91 0.05
N LEU A 193 8.24 -3.23 -0.21
CA LEU A 193 8.93 -3.27 -1.50
C LEU A 193 9.57 -4.63 -1.81
N SER A 194 9.96 -5.40 -0.78
CA SER A 194 10.57 -6.72 -0.99
C SER A 194 9.56 -7.65 -1.67
N ASP A 195 8.32 -7.67 -1.20
CA ASP A 195 7.26 -8.49 -1.80
C ASP A 195 7.02 -8.16 -3.26
N LEU A 196 6.97 -6.87 -3.60
CA LEU A 196 6.78 -6.45 -5.00
C LEU A 196 7.98 -6.83 -5.88
N ARG A 197 9.20 -6.75 -5.34
CA ARG A 197 10.42 -7.13 -6.07
C ARG A 197 10.53 -8.63 -6.29
N ASP A 198 10.10 -9.41 -5.31
CA ASP A 198 10.09 -10.86 -5.37
C ASP A 198 8.92 -11.38 -6.21
N ASN A 199 7.81 -10.64 -6.26
CA ASN A 199 6.63 -10.97 -7.06
C ASN A 199 5.88 -9.72 -7.57
N VAL A 200 6.20 -9.30 -8.80
CA VAL A 200 5.57 -8.13 -9.45
C VAL A 200 4.06 -8.30 -9.66
N THR A 201 3.53 -9.53 -9.72
CA THR A 201 2.08 -9.77 -9.91
C THR A 201 1.23 -9.37 -8.70
N LEU A 202 1.86 -9.07 -7.56
CA LEU A 202 1.16 -8.50 -6.41
C LEU A 202 0.69 -7.07 -6.69
N SER A 203 1.33 -6.37 -7.63
CA SER A 203 0.92 -5.01 -8.04
C SER A 203 -0.54 -4.98 -8.53
N ASP A 204 -0.97 -5.96 -9.32
CA ASP A 204 -2.37 -6.08 -9.79
C ASP A 204 -3.37 -6.20 -8.64
N HIS A 205 -3.03 -6.98 -7.61
CA HIS A 205 -3.91 -7.18 -6.46
C HIS A 205 -4.13 -5.87 -5.70
N TYR A 206 -3.08 -5.06 -5.56
CA TYR A 206 -3.17 -3.74 -4.96
C TYR A 206 -3.90 -2.76 -5.89
N ALA A 207 -3.60 -2.77 -7.18
CA ALA A 207 -4.24 -1.93 -8.18
C ALA A 207 -5.76 -2.15 -8.23
N ALA A 208 -6.21 -3.41 -8.22
CA ALA A 208 -7.63 -3.78 -8.16
C ALA A 208 -8.30 -3.24 -6.88
N GLY A 209 -7.62 -3.30 -5.74
CA GLY A 209 -8.13 -2.72 -4.49
C GLY A 209 -8.27 -1.21 -4.56
N LEU A 210 -7.29 -0.51 -5.12
CA LEU A 210 -7.33 0.95 -5.30
C LEU A 210 -8.38 1.38 -6.33
N LEU A 211 -8.54 0.63 -7.41
CA LEU A 211 -9.55 0.86 -8.44
C LEU A 211 -10.95 0.78 -7.84
N LEU A 212 -11.23 -0.23 -7.02
CA LEU A 212 -12.51 -0.37 -6.33
C LEU A 212 -12.82 0.87 -5.48
N LEU A 213 -11.84 1.38 -4.73
CA LEU A 213 -12.00 2.59 -3.93
C LEU A 213 -12.22 3.82 -4.82
N ALA A 214 -11.44 3.96 -5.89
CA ALA A 214 -11.54 5.10 -6.81
C ALA A 214 -12.90 5.15 -7.50
N ASP A 215 -13.37 4.03 -8.05
CA ASP A 215 -14.68 3.93 -8.71
C ASP A 215 -15.83 4.13 -7.74
N PHE A 216 -15.68 3.72 -6.48
CA PHE A 216 -16.66 4.02 -5.45
C PHE A 216 -16.74 5.52 -5.15
N ILE A 217 -15.58 6.16 -4.94
CA ILE A 217 -15.50 7.60 -4.67
C ILE A 217 -16.07 8.40 -5.84
N ASP A 218 -15.66 8.08 -7.07
CA ASP A 218 -16.12 8.79 -8.28
C ASP A 218 -17.63 8.71 -8.47
N ARG A 219 -18.24 7.54 -8.20
CA ARG A 219 -19.71 7.41 -8.24
C ARG A 219 -20.40 8.28 -7.19
N LYS A 220 -19.83 8.40 -5.99
CA LYS A 220 -20.40 9.24 -4.92
C LYS A 220 -20.22 10.73 -5.17
N GLU A 221 -19.12 11.12 -5.81
CA GLU A 221 -18.94 12.48 -6.32
C GLU A 221 -20.01 12.81 -7.39
N ASP A 222 -20.24 11.91 -8.35
CA ASP A 222 -21.26 12.09 -9.39
C ASP A 222 -22.69 12.15 -8.82
N GLU A 223 -22.98 11.41 -7.73
CA GLU A 223 -24.27 11.48 -7.02
C GLU A 223 -24.47 12.82 -6.30
N LYS A 224 -23.42 13.39 -5.72
CA LYS A 224 -23.48 14.65 -4.96
C LYS A 224 -23.75 15.87 -5.85
N GLN A 225 -23.42 15.77 -7.14
CA GLN A 225 -23.62 16.85 -8.12
C GLN A 225 -25.02 16.86 -8.77
N LYS A 226 -25.85 15.85 -8.49
CA LYS A 226 -27.23 15.74 -8.99
C LYS A 226 -28.23 16.30 -7.99
#